data_AF-A0A8T5PJE5-F1
#
_entry.id   AF-A0A8T5PJE5-F1
#
_cell.length_a   1.000
_cell.length_b   1.000
_cell.length_c   1.000
_cell.angle_alpha   90.00
_cell.angle_beta   90.00
_cell.angle_gamma   90.00
#
_symmetry.space_group_name_H-M   'P 1'
#
loop_
_entity.id
_entity.type
_entity.pdbx_description
1 polymer ?
#
loop_
_entity_poly.entity_id
_entity_poly.type
_entity_poly.pdbx_seq_one_letter_code
_entity_poly.pdbx_strand_id
1 'polypeptide(L)'
;MEFDIRKLAKFLPAIERPTYKPSLNKKIMWTGICLVLYFMMASHFFGELYGINPELTKRFQTLEMLLGSSFGTLMTLGIGPIVTGSILLQLLIGAKIINWDLNEKEDKEKYQVAQKLFSILFIIIESLVFALSGAIIPKSYTAFNLFLIVLQLCLGGLIVLLMDEIITKYGIGSGISLFIAAGVINQVFISVFSPCVLNQAGCVLPSADKEPVGRFWAFILAATNGYAYQAITALVPILTTILIVIIVAYAQSITVDVPLTFSNVKGFGRRWSLNLFYTSNMPVILAAALIANIELFGGLIAKPLPNDPTTSCGLLGCFTQTQSGNQPISGLVYYLASPKTNIIVDVIGGTITTQYITRIIIYTIFLVSMCVLFSVFWVSTSGMDSE
;
A
#
# COMPACT_ATOMS: atom_id res chain seq x y z
N MET A 1 19.97 -29.44 -11.37
CA MET A 1 18.78 -29.11 -12.17
C MET A 1 18.66 -27.60 -12.20
N GLU A 2 19.36 -26.94 -13.11
CA GLU A 2 19.12 -25.51 -13.37
C GLU A 2 17.71 -25.41 -13.97
N PHE A 3 16.75 -24.95 -13.17
CA PHE A 3 15.46 -24.54 -13.70
C PHE A 3 15.75 -23.44 -14.73
N ASP A 4 15.60 -23.78 -16.00
CA ASP A 4 15.87 -22.88 -17.12
C ASP A 4 14.71 -21.87 -17.19
N ILE A 5 14.74 -20.90 -16.28
CA ILE A 5 13.75 -19.81 -16.12
C ILE A 5 13.52 -19.09 -17.47
N ARG A 6 14.51 -19.14 -18.38
CA ARG A 6 14.44 -18.61 -19.74
C ARG A 6 13.40 -19.31 -20.64
N LYS A 7 13.11 -20.60 -20.43
CA LYS A 7 12.05 -21.31 -21.19
C LYS A 7 10.65 -20.86 -20.78
N LEU A 8 10.45 -20.56 -19.50
CA LEU A 8 9.23 -19.96 -18.97
C LEU A 8 9.06 -18.51 -19.41
N ALA A 9 10.16 -17.77 -19.60
CA ALA A 9 10.13 -16.39 -20.11
C ALA A 9 9.43 -16.24 -21.48
N LYS A 10 9.48 -17.28 -22.34
CA LYS A 10 8.82 -17.27 -23.66
C LYS A 10 7.28 -17.31 -23.60
N PHE A 11 6.70 -17.82 -22.51
CA PHE A 11 5.26 -17.93 -22.34
C PHE A 11 4.65 -16.77 -21.56
N LEU A 12 5.48 -15.91 -20.97
CA LEU A 12 5.02 -14.77 -20.19
C LEU A 12 4.72 -13.58 -21.10
N PRO A 13 3.56 -12.92 -20.97
CA PRO A 13 3.31 -11.68 -21.69
C PRO A 13 4.36 -10.65 -21.26
N ALA A 14 5.06 -10.09 -22.24
CA ALA A 14 6.14 -9.13 -22.01
C ALA A 14 6.00 -7.96 -22.96
N ILE A 15 6.12 -6.75 -22.41
CA ILE A 15 6.14 -5.54 -23.22
C ILE A 15 7.54 -5.36 -23.81
N GLU A 16 7.64 -5.16 -25.12
CA GLU A 16 8.93 -4.94 -25.77
C GLU A 16 9.56 -3.63 -25.29
N ARG A 17 10.88 -3.65 -25.02
CA ARG A 17 11.61 -2.43 -24.63
C ARG A 17 11.63 -1.45 -25.81
N PRO A 18 11.52 -0.13 -25.58
CA PRO A 18 11.53 0.83 -26.66
C PRO A 18 12.85 0.77 -27.44
N THR A 19 12.75 0.75 -28.78
CA THR A 19 13.91 0.78 -29.70
C THR A 19 14.62 2.13 -29.71
N TYR A 20 13.92 3.20 -29.30
CA TYR A 20 14.44 4.57 -29.18
C TYR A 20 14.20 5.11 -27.77
N LYS A 21 15.07 6.00 -27.28
CA LYS A 21 14.81 6.69 -26.00
C LYS A 21 13.59 7.60 -26.18
N PRO A 22 12.45 7.35 -25.51
CA PRO A 22 11.26 8.17 -25.70
C PRO A 22 11.51 9.60 -25.19
N SER A 23 11.00 10.59 -25.93
CA SER A 23 11.04 11.99 -25.50
C SER A 23 10.22 12.19 -24.23
N LEU A 24 10.56 13.22 -23.46
CA LEU A 24 9.91 13.52 -22.17
C LEU A 24 8.37 13.62 -22.30
N ASN A 25 7.88 14.26 -23.35
CA ASN A 25 6.44 14.37 -23.61
C ASN A 25 5.77 13.01 -23.82
N LYS A 26 6.41 12.09 -24.54
CA LYS A 26 5.90 10.72 -24.71
C LYS A 26 5.89 9.96 -23.39
N LYS A 27 6.92 10.13 -22.57
CA LYS A 27 6.96 9.51 -21.24
C LYS A 27 5.82 9.99 -20.35
N ILE A 28 5.59 11.30 -20.31
CA ILE A 28 4.47 11.89 -19.56
C ILE A 28 3.12 11.38 -20.08
N MET A 29 2.95 11.30 -21.41
CA MET A 29 1.72 10.80 -22.02
C MET A 29 1.42 9.35 -21.62
N TRP A 30 2.41 8.45 -21.72
CA TRP A 30 2.25 7.05 -21.31
C TRP A 30 1.96 6.93 -19.80
N THR A 31 2.70 7.66 -18.98
CA THR A 31 2.46 7.71 -17.53
C THR A 31 1.04 8.21 -17.22
N GLY A 32 0.57 9.25 -17.89
CA GLY A 32 -0.78 9.80 -17.70
C GLY A 32 -1.88 8.82 -18.14
N ILE A 33 -1.74 8.16 -19.29
CA ILE A 33 -2.70 7.16 -19.77
C ILE A 33 -2.82 5.99 -18.78
N CYS A 34 -1.68 5.46 -18.31
CA CYS A 34 -1.69 4.40 -17.31
C CYS A 34 -2.34 4.86 -15.99
N LEU A 35 -2.11 6.09 -15.56
CA LEU A 35 -2.69 6.61 -14.32
C LEU A 35 -4.21 6.82 -14.42
N VAL A 36 -4.71 7.28 -15.57
CA VAL A 36 -6.16 7.36 -15.84
C VAL A 36 -6.78 5.97 -15.84
N LEU A 37 -6.17 5.02 -16.53
CA LEU A 37 -6.66 3.64 -16.57
C LEU A 37 -6.64 3.00 -15.18
N TYR A 38 -5.61 3.31 -14.37
CA TYR A 38 -5.53 2.89 -12.98
C TYR A 38 -6.72 3.41 -12.17
N PHE A 39 -7.02 4.72 -12.24
CA PHE A 39 -8.16 5.29 -11.52
C PHE A 39 -9.51 4.78 -12.04
N MET A 40 -9.65 4.52 -13.34
CA MET A 40 -10.87 3.91 -13.88
C MET A 40 -11.09 2.51 -13.31
N MET A 41 -10.05 1.67 -13.26
CA MET A 41 -10.15 0.34 -12.67
C MET A 41 -10.36 0.36 -11.14
N ALA A 42 -9.78 1.35 -10.45
CA ALA A 42 -9.98 1.55 -9.02
C ALA A 42 -11.39 2.05 -8.70
N SER A 43 -12.02 2.80 -9.61
CA SER A 43 -13.35 3.37 -9.40
C SER A 43 -14.43 2.29 -9.32
N HIS A 44 -15.34 2.42 -8.35
CA HIS A 44 -16.49 1.53 -8.18
C HIS A 44 -17.36 1.49 -9.46
N PHE A 45 -17.48 2.63 -10.14
CA PHE A 45 -18.33 2.78 -11.32
C PHE A 45 -17.93 1.89 -12.53
N PHE A 46 -16.63 1.67 -12.77
CA PHE A 46 -16.16 0.84 -13.90
C PHE A 46 -15.55 -0.50 -13.45
N GLY A 47 -15.08 -0.58 -12.21
CA GLY A 47 -14.31 -1.70 -11.70
C GLY A 47 -15.09 -2.68 -10.84
N GLU A 48 -16.38 -2.43 -10.53
CA GLU A 48 -17.20 -3.31 -9.69
C GLU A 48 -17.12 -4.78 -10.14
N LEU A 49 -16.67 -5.63 -9.23
CA LEU A 49 -16.63 -7.06 -9.49
C LEU A 49 -18.04 -7.62 -9.59
N TYR A 50 -18.26 -8.44 -10.61
CA TYR A 50 -19.54 -9.06 -10.83
C TYR A 50 -19.84 -10.07 -9.72
N GLY A 51 -20.99 -9.90 -9.05
CA GLY A 51 -21.47 -10.86 -8.05
C GLY A 51 -21.02 -10.61 -6.61
N ILE A 52 -20.60 -9.39 -6.25
CA ILE A 52 -20.31 -8.98 -4.86
C ILE A 52 -21.54 -8.32 -4.20
N ASN A 53 -21.69 -8.47 -2.87
CA ASN A 53 -22.60 -7.66 -2.06
C ASN A 53 -21.89 -6.38 -1.55
N PRO A 54 -22.33 -5.15 -1.90
CA PRO A 54 -21.57 -3.92 -1.65
C PRO A 54 -21.46 -3.47 -0.18
N GLU A 55 -22.27 -4.01 0.74
CA GLU A 55 -22.34 -3.51 2.12
C GLU A 55 -21.16 -3.91 3.04
N LEU A 56 -20.45 -5.01 2.74
CA LEU A 56 -19.50 -5.62 3.70
C LEU A 56 -18.02 -5.46 3.33
N THR A 57 -17.71 -4.80 2.21
CA THR A 57 -16.34 -4.75 1.64
C THR A 57 -15.41 -3.74 2.31
N LYS A 58 -15.92 -2.86 3.19
CA LYS A 58 -15.13 -1.82 3.89
C LYS A 58 -14.15 -2.36 4.95
N ARG A 59 -13.94 -3.68 5.02
CA ARG A 59 -13.17 -4.38 6.05
C ARG A 59 -11.68 -4.00 6.07
N PHE A 60 -11.13 -3.45 4.98
CA PHE A 60 -9.67 -3.35 4.75
C PHE A 60 -9.16 -1.97 4.30
N GLN A 61 -9.77 -0.86 4.75
CA GLN A 61 -9.36 0.51 4.37
C GLN A 61 -7.87 0.84 4.59
N THR A 62 -7.22 0.22 5.58
CA THR A 62 -5.77 0.43 5.82
C THR A 62 -4.90 -0.27 4.78
N LEU A 63 -5.35 -1.43 4.27
CA LEU A 63 -4.66 -2.15 3.20
C LEU A 63 -4.83 -1.43 1.85
N GLU A 64 -6.00 -0.82 1.61
CA GLU A 64 -6.27 -0.01 0.41
C GLU A 64 -5.23 1.09 0.21
N MET A 65 -4.86 1.78 1.29
CA MET A 65 -3.88 2.86 1.25
C MET A 65 -2.46 2.37 0.92
N LEU A 66 -2.03 1.27 1.53
CA LEU A 66 -0.65 0.77 1.37
C LEU A 66 -0.46 0.03 0.03
N LEU A 67 -1.48 -0.71 -0.40
CA LEU A 67 -1.44 -1.55 -1.60
C LEU A 67 -2.01 -0.84 -2.84
N GLY A 68 -2.41 0.43 -2.70
CA GLY A 68 -3.13 1.14 -3.77
C GLY A 68 -4.30 0.32 -4.30
N SER A 69 -4.98 -0.42 -3.42
CA SER A 69 -6.09 -1.30 -3.77
C SER A 69 -7.42 -0.62 -3.46
N SER A 70 -8.48 -1.09 -4.09
CA SER A 70 -9.85 -0.71 -3.75
C SER A 70 -10.66 -1.99 -3.67
N PHE A 71 -11.04 -2.40 -2.46
CA PHE A 71 -11.73 -3.67 -2.28
C PHE A 71 -13.11 -3.60 -2.92
N GLY A 72 -13.46 -4.63 -3.68
CA GLY A 72 -14.72 -4.69 -4.43
C GLY A 72 -14.61 -4.20 -5.87
N THR A 73 -13.41 -3.79 -6.31
CA THR A 73 -13.12 -3.50 -7.72
C THR A 73 -12.04 -4.40 -8.32
N LEU A 74 -11.82 -4.32 -9.62
CA LEU A 74 -10.73 -5.05 -10.32
C LEU A 74 -9.35 -4.76 -9.73
N MET A 75 -9.21 -3.69 -8.94
CA MET A 75 -8.01 -3.35 -8.17
C MET A 75 -8.00 -3.88 -6.73
N THR A 76 -8.80 -4.89 -6.39
CA THR A 76 -8.80 -5.46 -5.04
C THR A 76 -7.42 -6.03 -4.64
N LEU A 77 -6.68 -6.62 -5.58
CA LEU A 77 -5.29 -7.05 -5.36
C LEU A 77 -4.30 -5.86 -5.34
N GLY A 78 -4.63 -4.76 -6.01
CA GLY A 78 -3.77 -3.58 -6.16
C GLY A 78 -2.37 -3.93 -6.68
N ILE A 79 -1.36 -3.30 -6.09
CA ILE A 79 0.06 -3.60 -6.34
C ILE A 79 0.63 -4.69 -5.42
N GLY A 80 -0.17 -5.22 -4.49
CA GLY A 80 0.26 -6.16 -3.44
C GLY A 80 1.06 -7.35 -3.96
N PRO A 81 0.54 -8.14 -4.91
CA PRO A 81 1.26 -9.30 -5.46
C PRO A 81 2.62 -8.96 -6.10
N ILE A 82 2.70 -7.79 -6.75
CA ILE A 82 3.90 -7.33 -7.46
C ILE A 82 4.98 -6.95 -6.44
N VAL A 83 4.58 -6.21 -5.41
CA VAL A 83 5.47 -5.80 -4.33
C VAL A 83 5.90 -7.00 -3.50
N THR A 84 4.97 -7.88 -3.08
CA THR A 84 5.30 -9.09 -2.33
C THR A 84 6.27 -9.99 -3.10
N GLY A 85 6.06 -10.20 -4.40
CA GLY A 85 6.97 -10.96 -5.25
C GLY A 85 8.36 -10.32 -5.38
N SER A 86 8.42 -8.99 -5.53
CA SER A 86 9.69 -8.24 -5.61
C SER A 86 10.48 -8.30 -4.30
N ILE A 87 9.79 -8.10 -3.17
CA ILE A 87 10.38 -8.15 -1.83
C ILE A 87 10.93 -9.54 -1.53
N LEU A 88 10.13 -10.58 -1.78
CA LEU A 88 10.56 -11.95 -1.53
C LEU A 88 11.84 -12.27 -2.31
N LEU A 89 11.91 -11.86 -3.57
CA LEU A 89 13.11 -12.07 -4.39
C LEU A 89 14.31 -11.24 -3.91
N GLN A 90 14.10 -9.99 -3.49
CA GLN A 90 15.14 -9.15 -2.89
C GLN A 90 15.67 -9.75 -1.58
N LEU A 91 14.78 -10.29 -0.74
CA LEU A 91 15.16 -10.98 0.49
C LEU A 91 15.98 -12.24 0.20
N LEU A 92 15.62 -13.03 -0.81
CA LEU A 92 16.36 -14.24 -1.20
C LEU A 92 17.77 -13.95 -1.71
N ILE A 93 17.93 -12.89 -2.52
CA ILE A 93 19.24 -12.45 -3.03
C ILE A 93 20.08 -11.88 -1.89
N GLY A 94 19.46 -11.07 -1.03
CA GLY A 94 20.13 -10.48 0.11
C GLY A 94 20.62 -11.44 1.17
N ALA A 95 19.83 -12.48 1.43
CA ALA A 95 20.22 -13.58 2.30
C ALA A 95 21.32 -14.46 1.67
N LYS A 96 21.79 -14.14 0.44
CA LYS A 96 22.73 -14.93 -0.36
C LYS A 96 22.28 -16.39 -0.56
N ILE A 97 20.97 -16.64 -0.49
CA ILE A 97 20.37 -17.94 -0.82
C ILE A 97 20.42 -18.12 -2.35
N ILE A 98 20.23 -17.03 -3.08
CA ILE A 98 20.39 -16.95 -4.54
C ILE A 98 21.53 -15.97 -4.84
N ASN A 99 22.64 -16.49 -5.36
CA ASN A 99 23.80 -15.69 -5.75
C ASN A 99 23.59 -15.16 -7.19
N TRP A 100 22.79 -14.12 -7.35
CA TRP A 100 22.68 -13.38 -8.60
C TRP A 100 23.35 -12.03 -8.46
N ASP A 101 24.32 -11.75 -9.35
CA ASP A 101 24.99 -10.46 -9.36
C ASP A 101 24.17 -9.47 -10.19
N LEU A 102 23.47 -8.55 -9.52
CA LEU A 102 22.72 -7.49 -10.16
C LEU A 102 23.61 -6.48 -10.90
N ASN A 103 24.93 -6.65 -10.97
CA ASN A 103 25.78 -5.88 -11.88
C ASN A 103 25.85 -6.52 -13.28
N GLU A 104 25.70 -7.84 -13.36
CA GLU A 104 25.75 -8.57 -14.61
C GLU A 104 24.42 -8.46 -15.39
N LYS A 105 24.53 -8.26 -16.70
CA LYS A 105 23.34 -8.13 -17.56
C LYS A 105 22.48 -9.39 -17.56
N GLU A 106 23.13 -10.55 -17.53
CA GLU A 106 22.45 -11.84 -17.54
C GLU A 106 21.60 -12.06 -16.29
N ASP A 107 22.16 -11.76 -15.13
CA ASP A 107 21.49 -11.95 -13.85
C ASP A 107 20.40 -10.89 -13.60
N LYS A 108 20.56 -9.67 -14.13
CA LYS A 108 19.46 -8.69 -14.21
C LYS A 108 18.26 -9.22 -15.00
N GLU A 109 18.49 -9.93 -16.10
CA GLU A 109 17.40 -10.51 -16.89
C GLU A 109 16.73 -11.66 -16.16
N LYS A 110 17.51 -12.55 -15.52
CA LYS A 110 16.97 -13.62 -14.64
C LYS A 110 16.12 -13.03 -13.52
N TYR A 111 16.59 -11.97 -12.87
CA TYR A 111 15.85 -11.26 -11.82
C TYR A 111 14.50 -10.74 -12.33
N GLN A 112 14.48 -10.06 -13.48
CA GLN A 112 13.25 -9.50 -14.06
C GLN A 112 12.23 -10.60 -14.40
N VAL A 113 12.70 -11.72 -14.97
CA VAL A 113 11.80 -12.85 -15.30
C VAL A 113 11.29 -13.52 -14.02
N ALA A 114 12.16 -13.76 -13.04
CA ALA A 114 11.78 -14.36 -11.77
C ALA A 114 10.77 -13.47 -11.01
N GLN A 115 11.01 -12.16 -10.92
CA GLN A 115 10.10 -11.21 -10.27
C GLN A 115 8.71 -11.27 -10.91
N LYS A 116 8.63 -11.32 -12.24
CA LYS A 116 7.36 -11.45 -12.96
C LYS A 116 6.65 -12.77 -12.63
N LEU A 117 7.39 -13.88 -12.64
CA LEU A 117 6.84 -15.19 -12.35
C LEU A 117 6.29 -15.26 -10.91
N PHE A 118 7.05 -14.75 -9.94
CA PHE A 118 6.58 -14.64 -8.56
C PHE A 118 5.34 -13.75 -8.47
N SER A 119 5.32 -12.61 -9.14
CA SER A 119 4.15 -11.70 -9.13
C SER A 119 2.90 -12.38 -9.68
N ILE A 120 2.99 -13.12 -10.79
CA ILE A 120 1.86 -13.86 -11.37
C ILE A 120 1.40 -14.99 -10.44
N LEU A 121 2.34 -15.70 -9.82
CA LEU A 121 2.04 -16.72 -8.83
C LEU A 121 1.28 -16.13 -7.63
N PHE A 122 1.72 -14.97 -7.11
CA PHE A 122 1.02 -14.27 -6.03
C PHE A 122 -0.35 -13.74 -6.47
N ILE A 123 -0.52 -13.27 -7.71
CA ILE A 123 -1.83 -12.86 -8.23
C ILE A 123 -2.82 -14.03 -8.15
N ILE A 124 -2.41 -15.23 -8.56
CA ILE A 124 -3.27 -16.42 -8.54
C ILE A 124 -3.56 -16.86 -7.10
N ILE A 125 -2.54 -16.90 -6.23
CA ILE A 125 -2.71 -17.32 -4.84
C ILE A 125 -3.57 -16.32 -4.06
N GLU A 126 -3.27 -15.03 -4.12
CA GLU A 126 -4.01 -13.99 -3.39
C GLU A 126 -5.46 -13.89 -3.88
N SER A 127 -5.72 -13.98 -5.19
CA SER A 127 -7.08 -13.98 -5.72
C SER A 127 -7.91 -15.17 -5.22
N LEU A 128 -7.30 -16.36 -5.16
CA LEU A 128 -7.94 -17.56 -4.63
C LEU A 128 -8.17 -17.46 -3.12
N VAL A 129 -7.19 -16.97 -2.36
CA VAL A 129 -7.32 -16.75 -0.92
C VAL A 129 -8.43 -15.74 -0.64
N PHE A 130 -8.47 -14.59 -1.31
CA PHE A 130 -9.50 -13.57 -1.08
C PHE A 130 -10.92 -14.03 -1.43
N ALA A 131 -11.05 -14.86 -2.46
CA ALA A 131 -12.33 -15.43 -2.84
C ALA A 131 -12.82 -16.52 -1.86
N LEU A 132 -11.93 -17.37 -1.36
CA LEU A 132 -12.28 -18.44 -0.41
C LEU A 132 -12.41 -17.96 1.03
N SER A 133 -11.64 -16.94 1.43
CA SER A 133 -11.58 -16.47 2.81
C SER A 133 -12.75 -15.58 3.20
N GLY A 134 -13.68 -15.31 2.28
CA GLY A 134 -14.82 -14.42 2.51
C GLY A 134 -14.41 -12.95 2.69
N ALA A 135 -13.20 -12.55 2.25
CA ALA A 135 -12.82 -11.15 2.16
C ALA A 135 -13.69 -10.39 1.14
N ILE A 136 -14.11 -11.12 0.10
CA ILE A 136 -15.15 -10.73 -0.84
C ILE A 136 -16.32 -11.70 -0.66
N ILE A 137 -17.48 -11.19 -0.24
CA ILE A 137 -18.65 -12.03 0.00
C ILE A 137 -19.44 -12.14 -1.31
N PRO A 138 -19.49 -13.32 -1.96
CA PRO A 138 -20.25 -13.49 -3.18
C PRO A 138 -21.75 -13.41 -2.88
N LYS A 139 -22.51 -12.79 -3.79
CA LYS A 139 -23.99 -12.66 -3.75
C LYS A 139 -24.69 -14.03 -3.69
N SER A 140 -24.03 -15.07 -4.20
CA SER A 140 -24.41 -16.48 -4.03
C SER A 140 -23.13 -17.33 -4.02
N TYR A 141 -22.98 -18.23 -3.05
CA TYR A 141 -21.88 -19.19 -2.92
C TYR A 141 -21.92 -20.32 -3.96
N THR A 142 -22.28 -20.00 -5.21
CA THR A 142 -22.21 -20.92 -6.33
C THR A 142 -20.77 -21.00 -6.83
N ALA A 143 -20.24 -22.21 -7.04
CA ALA A 143 -18.87 -22.42 -7.52
C ALA A 143 -18.54 -21.60 -8.80
N PHE A 144 -19.54 -21.39 -9.65
CA PHE A 144 -19.41 -20.55 -10.85
C PHE A 144 -19.14 -19.07 -10.55
N ASN A 145 -19.84 -18.47 -9.58
CA ASN A 145 -19.61 -17.07 -9.19
C ASN A 145 -18.24 -16.90 -8.54
N LEU A 146 -17.82 -17.86 -7.71
CA LEU A 146 -16.50 -17.83 -7.08
C LEU A 146 -15.39 -17.93 -8.14
N PHE A 147 -15.55 -18.82 -9.13
CA PHE A 147 -14.63 -18.91 -10.26
C PHE A 147 -14.57 -17.60 -11.07
N LEU A 148 -15.71 -16.97 -11.36
CA LEU A 148 -15.75 -15.68 -12.06
C LEU A 148 -15.04 -14.56 -11.30
N ILE A 149 -15.25 -14.47 -9.98
CA ILE A 149 -14.57 -13.50 -9.11
C ILE A 149 -13.05 -13.72 -9.16
N VAL A 150 -12.58 -14.95 -8.98
CA VAL A 150 -11.14 -15.28 -9.05
C VAL A 150 -10.56 -14.91 -10.42
N LEU A 151 -11.26 -15.24 -11.50
CA LEU A 151 -10.83 -14.90 -12.86
C LEU A 151 -10.72 -13.38 -13.06
N GLN A 152 -11.72 -12.62 -12.60
CA GLN A 152 -11.72 -11.15 -12.68
C GLN A 152 -10.57 -10.52 -11.87
N LEU A 153 -10.33 -11.01 -10.65
CA LEU A 153 -9.20 -10.55 -9.83
C LEU A 153 -7.85 -10.87 -10.49
N CYS A 154 -7.71 -12.07 -11.06
CA CYS A 154 -6.49 -12.48 -11.74
C CYS A 154 -6.23 -11.61 -12.98
N LEU A 155 -7.26 -11.34 -13.79
CA LEU A 155 -7.17 -10.43 -14.93
C LEU A 155 -6.84 -8.99 -14.50
N GLY A 156 -7.48 -8.49 -13.44
CA GLY A 156 -7.17 -7.19 -12.86
C GLY A 156 -5.70 -7.07 -12.43
N GLY A 157 -5.21 -8.06 -11.67
CA GLY A 157 -3.80 -8.12 -11.25
C GLY A 157 -2.81 -8.21 -12.43
N LEU A 158 -3.16 -8.98 -13.47
CA LEU A 158 -2.33 -9.10 -14.67
C LEU A 158 -2.25 -7.78 -15.44
N ILE A 159 -3.36 -7.05 -15.55
CA ILE A 159 -3.39 -5.72 -16.17
C ILE A 159 -2.48 -4.76 -15.40
N VAL A 160 -2.55 -4.73 -14.06
CA VAL A 160 -1.67 -3.87 -13.24
C VAL A 160 -0.20 -4.21 -13.44
N LEU A 161 0.15 -5.50 -13.50
CA LEU A 161 1.52 -5.95 -13.78
C LEU A 161 2.01 -5.47 -15.16
N LEU A 162 1.16 -5.55 -16.19
CA LEU A 162 1.50 -5.03 -17.51
C LEU A 162 1.65 -3.50 -17.49
N MET A 163 0.78 -2.78 -16.78
CA MET A 163 0.88 -1.32 -16.68
C MET A 163 2.17 -0.88 -15.97
N ASP A 164 2.60 -1.60 -14.92
CA ASP A 164 3.88 -1.35 -14.26
C ASP A 164 5.05 -1.49 -15.24
N GLU A 165 5.03 -2.50 -16.11
CA GLU A 165 6.02 -2.66 -17.17
C GLU A 165 6.00 -1.54 -18.21
N ILE A 166 4.81 -1.07 -18.61
CA ILE A 166 4.69 0.07 -19.53
C ILE A 166 5.34 1.29 -18.91
N ILE A 167 5.05 1.60 -17.65
CA ILE A 167 5.62 2.76 -16.97
C ILE A 167 7.13 2.62 -16.79
N THR A 168 7.60 1.44 -16.36
CA THR A 168 9.02 1.19 -16.13
C THR A 168 9.85 1.28 -17.42
N LYS A 169 9.28 0.92 -18.58
CA LYS A 169 9.97 0.94 -19.89
C LYS A 169 9.78 2.26 -20.65
N TYR A 170 8.55 2.80 -20.67
CA TYR A 170 8.15 3.94 -21.49
C TYR A 170 7.83 5.21 -20.70
N GLY A 171 7.58 5.10 -19.40
CA GLY A 171 7.16 6.20 -18.53
C GLY A 171 8.30 6.85 -17.75
N ILE A 172 7.90 7.56 -16.69
CA ILE A 172 8.79 8.20 -15.72
C ILE A 172 8.74 7.42 -14.40
N GLY A 173 9.90 6.94 -13.95
CA GLY A 173 10.01 6.21 -12.69
C GLY A 173 9.59 4.74 -12.79
N SER A 174 9.16 4.17 -11.67
CA SER A 174 8.60 2.82 -11.55
C SER A 174 7.08 2.92 -11.47
N GLY A 175 6.35 1.99 -12.08
CA GLY A 175 4.89 1.97 -12.01
C GLY A 175 4.37 1.72 -10.60
N ILE A 176 5.02 0.80 -9.86
CA ILE A 176 4.69 0.50 -8.45
C ILE A 176 4.68 1.77 -7.59
N SER A 177 5.76 2.58 -7.63
CA SER A 177 5.85 3.78 -6.80
C SER A 177 4.84 4.85 -7.22
N LEU A 178 4.56 4.96 -8.52
CA LEU A 178 3.54 5.86 -9.04
C LEU A 178 2.14 5.47 -8.58
N PHE A 179 1.78 4.18 -8.60
CA PHE A 179 0.46 3.71 -8.17
C PHE A 179 0.25 3.88 -6.67
N ILE A 180 1.29 3.63 -5.85
CA ILE A 180 1.23 3.93 -4.40
C ILE A 180 0.98 5.43 -4.19
N ALA A 181 1.76 6.29 -4.86
CA ALA A 181 1.61 7.74 -4.73
C ALA A 181 0.21 8.20 -5.17
N ALA A 182 -0.29 7.68 -6.30
CA ALA A 182 -1.63 7.98 -6.81
C ALA A 182 -2.73 7.54 -5.83
N GLY A 183 -2.63 6.34 -5.25
CA GLY A 183 -3.58 5.82 -4.25
C GLY A 183 -3.59 6.66 -2.97
N VAL A 184 -2.43 7.00 -2.43
CA VAL A 184 -2.32 7.85 -1.22
C VAL A 184 -2.86 9.25 -1.48
N ILE A 185 -2.50 9.87 -2.62
CA ILE A 185 -3.00 11.21 -2.99
C ILE A 185 -4.53 11.18 -3.15
N ASN A 186 -5.07 10.17 -3.81
CA ASN A 186 -6.52 10.01 -3.96
C ASN A 186 -7.22 9.90 -2.60
N GLN A 187 -6.70 9.07 -1.70
CA GLN A 187 -7.26 8.91 -0.36
C GLN A 187 -7.21 10.21 0.45
N VAL A 188 -6.09 10.94 0.40
CA VAL A 188 -5.96 12.24 1.07
C VAL A 188 -6.96 13.23 0.48
N PHE A 189 -7.08 13.28 -0.85
CA PHE A 189 -8.00 14.19 -1.53
C PHE A 189 -9.46 13.88 -1.19
N ILE A 190 -9.88 12.62 -1.23
CA ILE A 190 -11.23 12.19 -0.84
C ILE A 190 -11.49 12.49 0.64
N SER A 191 -10.54 12.19 1.54
CA SER A 191 -10.70 12.40 2.98
C SER A 191 -10.81 13.87 3.37
N VAL A 192 -10.20 14.77 2.59
CA VAL A 192 -10.26 16.22 2.85
C VAL A 192 -11.47 16.85 2.16
N PHE A 193 -11.67 16.59 0.86
CA PHE A 193 -12.56 17.38 0.00
C PHE A 193 -13.86 16.68 -0.41
N SER A 194 -14.07 15.39 -0.08
CA SER A 194 -15.28 14.67 -0.52
C SER A 194 -16.56 15.29 0.08
N PRO A 195 -17.51 15.76 -0.74
CA PRO A 195 -18.75 16.33 -0.24
C PRO A 195 -19.80 15.24 0.11
N CYS A 196 -19.52 13.97 -0.17
CA CYS A 196 -20.54 12.91 -0.04
C CYS A 196 -20.68 12.43 1.41
N VAL A 197 -21.89 12.02 1.78
CA VAL A 197 -22.21 11.37 3.07
C VAL A 197 -22.20 9.84 2.92
N LEU A 198 -21.76 9.12 3.96
CA LEU A 198 -21.82 7.65 3.98
C LEU A 198 -23.27 7.19 4.21
N ASN A 199 -23.70 6.13 3.50
CA ASN A 199 -24.95 5.37 3.66
C ASN A 199 -26.14 5.67 2.73
N GLN A 200 -25.91 5.98 1.45
CA GLN A 200 -26.89 5.73 0.38
C GLN A 200 -26.16 5.65 -0.97
N ALA A 201 -26.67 4.86 -1.90
CA ALA A 201 -26.14 4.76 -3.26
C ALA A 201 -26.31 6.10 -3.99
N GLY A 202 -25.33 6.99 -3.87
CA GLY A 202 -25.32 8.32 -4.45
C GLY A 202 -24.59 9.34 -3.56
N CYS A 203 -23.91 10.32 -4.19
CA CYS A 203 -23.34 11.45 -3.47
C CYS A 203 -24.46 12.43 -3.12
N VAL A 204 -25.04 12.29 -1.92
CA VAL A 204 -26.00 13.27 -1.39
C VAL A 204 -25.22 14.40 -0.70
N LEU A 205 -25.62 15.65 -0.95
CA LEU A 205 -25.06 16.84 -0.31
C LEU A 205 -25.22 16.76 1.23
N PRO A 206 -24.25 17.28 2.01
CA PRO A 206 -24.28 17.19 3.47
C PRO A 206 -25.48 17.93 4.04
N SER A 207 -26.17 17.30 4.98
CA SER A 207 -27.27 17.87 5.78
C SER A 207 -27.00 17.60 7.26
N ALA A 208 -27.63 18.37 8.16
CA ALA A 208 -27.34 18.40 9.60
C ALA A 208 -27.29 17.03 10.31
N ASP A 209 -27.95 16.00 9.79
CA ASP A 209 -28.00 14.65 10.37
C ASP A 209 -27.00 13.64 9.77
N LYS A 210 -26.23 14.01 8.73
CA LYS A 210 -25.30 13.10 8.04
C LYS A 210 -23.91 13.74 7.92
N GLU A 211 -22.95 13.26 8.72
CA GLU A 211 -21.58 13.73 8.68
C GLU A 211 -20.95 13.45 7.29
N PRO A 212 -20.44 14.49 6.60
CA PRO A 212 -19.74 14.29 5.33
C PRO A 212 -18.40 13.58 5.53
N VAL A 213 -18.00 12.81 4.52
CA VAL A 213 -16.72 12.08 4.50
C VAL A 213 -15.54 13.04 4.43
N GLY A 214 -15.70 14.17 3.72
CA GLY A 214 -14.70 15.22 3.64
C GLY A 214 -14.67 16.07 4.90
N ARG A 215 -13.54 16.01 5.60
CA ARG A 215 -13.31 16.76 6.85
C ARG A 215 -13.42 18.28 6.66
N PHE A 216 -13.13 18.80 5.47
CA PHE A 216 -13.31 20.23 5.16
C PHE A 216 -14.79 20.64 5.16
N TRP A 217 -15.66 19.85 4.52
CA TRP A 217 -17.10 20.10 4.53
C TRP A 217 -17.71 19.85 5.90
N ALA A 218 -17.21 18.86 6.65
CA ALA A 218 -17.62 18.59 8.03
C ALA A 218 -17.33 19.81 8.93
N PHE A 219 -16.17 20.44 8.78
CA PHE A 219 -15.82 21.66 9.49
C PHE A 219 -16.79 22.81 9.18
N ILE A 220 -17.08 23.07 7.90
CA ILE A 220 -17.99 24.16 7.51
C ILE A 220 -19.39 23.93 8.08
N LEU A 221 -19.92 22.72 7.98
CA LEU A 221 -21.25 22.38 8.51
C LEU A 221 -21.29 22.48 10.04
N ALA A 222 -20.29 21.93 10.75
CA ALA A 222 -20.20 21.99 12.20
C ALA A 222 -20.01 23.42 12.74
N ALA A 223 -19.25 24.25 12.02
CA ALA A 223 -19.07 25.67 12.34
C ALA A 223 -20.37 26.47 12.13
N THR A 224 -21.14 26.15 11.10
CA THR A 224 -22.43 26.79 10.82
C THR A 224 -23.50 26.40 11.84
N ASN A 225 -23.46 25.16 12.35
CA ASN A 225 -24.42 24.62 13.33
C ASN A 225 -24.02 24.86 14.81
N GLY A 226 -22.85 25.45 15.08
CA GLY A 226 -22.41 25.77 16.45
C GLY A 226 -21.85 24.60 17.27
N TYR A 227 -21.58 23.43 16.66
CA TYR A 227 -20.98 22.28 17.34
C TYR A 227 -19.45 22.41 17.38
N ALA A 228 -18.95 23.19 18.36
CA ALA A 228 -17.52 23.47 18.50
C ALA A 228 -16.65 22.20 18.60
N TYR A 229 -17.13 21.15 19.27
CA TYR A 229 -16.40 19.89 19.40
C TYR A 229 -16.20 19.20 18.04
N GLN A 230 -17.27 19.00 17.27
CA GLN A 230 -17.20 18.37 15.94
C GLN A 230 -16.39 19.21 14.93
N ALA A 231 -16.43 20.54 15.04
CA ALA A 231 -15.61 21.40 14.21
C ALA A 231 -14.10 21.22 14.51
N ILE A 232 -13.73 21.13 15.79
CA ILE A 232 -12.33 20.91 16.21
C ILE A 232 -11.86 19.52 15.77
N THR A 233 -12.68 18.47 15.92
CA THR A 233 -12.30 17.11 15.51
C THR A 233 -12.11 16.97 14.00
N ALA A 234 -12.81 17.76 13.19
CA ALA A 234 -12.65 17.80 11.73
C ALA A 234 -11.42 18.61 11.28
N LEU A 235 -11.11 19.72 11.97
CA LEU A 235 -10.02 20.63 11.60
C LEU A 235 -8.63 20.09 11.99
N VAL A 236 -8.51 19.50 13.19
CA VAL A 236 -7.23 19.06 13.75
C VAL A 236 -6.46 18.15 12.77
N PRO A 237 -7.06 17.09 12.20
CA PRO A 237 -6.31 16.22 11.30
C PRO A 237 -5.83 16.89 10.02
N ILE A 238 -6.57 17.85 9.47
CA ILE A 238 -6.15 18.59 8.26
C ILE A 238 -4.88 19.39 8.56
N LEU A 239 -4.88 20.13 9.68
CA LEU A 239 -3.72 20.90 10.12
C LEU A 239 -2.53 19.99 10.44
N THR A 240 -2.78 18.86 11.12
CA THR A 240 -1.73 17.87 11.42
C THR A 240 -1.14 17.28 10.14
N THR A 241 -1.94 16.94 9.12
CA THR A 241 -1.43 16.45 7.84
C THR A 241 -0.56 17.47 7.13
N ILE A 242 -0.97 18.75 7.07
CA ILE A 242 -0.16 19.82 6.48
C ILE A 242 1.18 19.97 7.22
N LEU A 243 1.14 19.98 8.55
CA LEU A 243 2.33 20.08 9.39
C LEU A 243 3.30 18.90 9.15
N ILE A 244 2.79 17.67 9.10
CA ILE A 244 3.59 16.48 8.82
C ILE A 244 4.22 16.55 7.43
N VAL A 245 3.47 16.96 6.40
CA VAL A 245 4.01 17.12 5.03
C VAL A 245 5.17 18.11 5.00
N ILE A 246 5.06 19.23 5.70
CA ILE A 246 6.14 20.24 5.78
C ILE A 246 7.36 19.67 6.48
N ILE A 247 7.18 19.00 7.64
CA ILE A 247 8.28 18.40 8.40
C ILE A 247 9.00 17.32 7.58
N VAL A 248 8.25 16.44 6.92
CA VAL A 248 8.82 15.36 6.10
C VAL A 248 9.51 15.93 4.87
N ALA A 249 8.94 16.92 4.18
CA ALA A 249 9.57 17.57 3.04
C ALA A 249 10.88 18.26 3.44
N TYR A 250 10.90 18.93 4.60
CA TYR A 250 12.11 19.51 5.17
C TYR A 250 13.16 18.43 5.47
N ALA A 251 12.78 17.37 6.18
CA ALA A 251 13.69 16.28 6.51
C ALA A 251 14.27 15.58 5.26
N GLN A 252 13.45 15.41 4.21
CA GLN A 252 13.87 14.79 2.94
C GLN A 252 14.84 15.67 2.14
N SER A 253 14.79 16.99 2.33
CA SER A 253 15.71 17.93 1.67
C SER A 253 17.11 17.98 2.30
N ILE A 254 17.31 17.37 3.47
CA ILE A 254 18.60 17.40 4.16
C ILE A 254 19.60 16.49 3.44
N THR A 255 20.65 17.09 2.90
CA THR A 255 21.78 16.39 2.28
C THR A 255 23.07 16.66 3.04
N VAL A 256 23.92 15.63 3.14
CA VAL A 256 25.27 15.70 3.69
C VAL A 256 26.24 15.70 2.51
N ASP A 257 26.94 16.81 2.32
CA ASP A 257 27.89 16.98 1.22
C ASP A 257 29.28 16.50 1.63
N VAL A 258 29.77 15.45 0.98
CA VAL A 258 31.15 14.98 1.15
C VAL A 258 32.01 15.56 0.01
N PRO A 259 33.07 16.35 0.30
CA PRO A 259 33.94 16.88 -0.73
C PRO A 259 34.87 15.78 -1.27
N LEU A 260 34.84 15.55 -2.58
CA LEU A 260 35.75 14.62 -3.26
C LEU A 260 36.77 15.39 -4.08
N THR A 261 38.04 15.04 -3.92
CA THR A 261 39.15 15.53 -4.76
C THR A 261 39.64 14.41 -5.66
N PHE A 262 39.65 14.62 -6.98
CA PHE A 262 40.10 13.61 -7.92
C PHE A 262 41.63 13.65 -8.05
N SER A 263 42.30 12.54 -7.69
CA SER A 263 43.77 12.44 -7.77
C SER A 263 44.32 12.66 -9.19
N ASN A 264 43.55 12.22 -10.20
CA ASN A 264 43.95 12.30 -11.60
C ASN A 264 43.82 13.71 -12.22
N VAL A 265 43.08 14.63 -11.59
CA VAL A 265 42.85 15.98 -12.12
C VAL A 265 43.04 17.00 -10.99
N LYS A 266 44.25 17.60 -10.93
CA LYS A 266 44.57 18.65 -9.97
C LYS A 266 43.58 19.81 -10.09
N GLY A 267 42.98 20.20 -8.95
CA GLY A 267 42.06 21.35 -8.85
C GLY A 267 40.60 21.04 -9.17
N PHE A 268 40.26 19.82 -9.61
CA PHE A 268 38.87 19.41 -9.80
C PHE A 268 38.35 18.74 -8.52
N GLY A 269 37.49 19.47 -7.81
CA GLY A 269 36.74 18.97 -6.66
C GLY A 269 35.25 18.94 -6.96
N ARG A 270 34.57 17.83 -6.67
CA ARG A 270 33.11 17.74 -6.76
C ARG A 270 32.56 17.39 -5.39
N ARG A 271 31.52 18.10 -4.95
CA ARG A 271 30.74 17.71 -3.78
C ARG A 271 29.80 16.58 -4.19
N TRP A 272 29.90 15.46 -3.49
CA TRP A 272 28.91 14.40 -3.61
C TRP A 272 27.93 14.54 -2.46
N SER A 273 26.71 14.95 -2.79
CA SER A 273 25.61 15.12 -1.83
C SER A 273 24.95 13.77 -1.57
N LEU A 274 25.05 13.29 -0.34
CA LEU A 274 24.33 12.12 0.14
C LEU A 274 23.06 12.56 0.86
N ASN A 275 21.91 12.01 0.49
CA ASN A 275 20.68 12.30 1.22
C ASN A 275 20.77 11.70 2.64
N LEU A 276 20.32 12.43 3.66
CA LEU A 276 20.28 11.93 5.04
C LEU A 276 19.46 10.63 5.15
N PHE A 277 18.34 10.56 4.41
CA PHE A 277 17.60 9.31 4.20
C PHE A 277 18.27 8.46 3.13
N TYR A 278 19.39 7.83 3.51
CA TYR A 278 20.22 7.03 2.62
C TYR A 278 19.45 5.87 1.95
N THR A 279 18.61 5.17 2.72
CA THR A 279 17.77 4.07 2.24
C THR A 279 16.40 4.50 1.73
N SER A 280 16.18 5.83 1.59
CA SER A 280 14.91 6.41 1.14
C SER A 280 13.71 5.89 1.95
N ASN A 281 12.56 5.65 1.30
CA ASN A 281 11.32 5.23 1.96
C ASN A 281 11.10 3.71 1.95
N MET A 282 12.01 2.91 1.35
CA MET A 282 11.80 1.48 1.16
C MET A 282 11.69 0.70 2.47
N PRO A 283 12.56 0.88 3.50
CA PRO A 283 12.45 0.13 4.75
C PRO A 283 11.11 0.29 5.46
N VAL A 284 10.55 1.50 5.42
CA VAL A 284 9.23 1.81 6.01
C VAL A 284 8.12 1.11 5.24
N ILE A 285 8.19 1.12 3.91
CA ILE A 285 7.22 0.42 3.04
C ILE A 285 7.26 -1.09 3.31
N LEU A 286 8.46 -1.68 3.43
CA LEU A 286 8.63 -3.10 3.74
C LEU A 286 8.04 -3.48 5.09
N ALA A 287 8.34 -2.70 6.14
CA ALA A 287 7.81 -2.95 7.49
C ALA A 287 6.27 -2.82 7.52
N ALA A 288 5.72 -1.78 6.88
CA ALA A 288 4.28 -1.56 6.82
C ALA A 288 3.56 -2.68 6.04
N ALA A 289 4.12 -3.12 4.90
CA ALA A 289 3.58 -4.23 4.11
C ALA A 289 3.61 -5.55 4.89
N LEU A 290 4.68 -5.81 5.66
CA LEU A 290 4.76 -7.00 6.51
C LEU A 290 3.65 -6.99 7.58
N ILE A 291 3.47 -5.87 8.29
CA ILE A 291 2.42 -5.72 9.31
C ILE A 291 1.04 -5.91 8.68
N ALA A 292 0.79 -5.27 7.53
CA ALA A 292 -0.44 -5.40 6.76
C ALA A 292 -0.74 -6.87 6.36
N ASN A 293 0.27 -7.60 5.89
CA ASN A 293 0.12 -9.02 5.57
C ASN A 293 -0.17 -9.85 6.82
N ILE A 294 0.50 -9.57 7.96
CA ILE A 294 0.23 -10.26 9.23
C ILE A 294 -1.20 -9.96 9.72
N GLU A 295 -1.68 -8.72 9.60
CA GLU A 295 -3.06 -8.34 9.92
C GLU A 295 -4.07 -9.09 9.05
N LEU A 296 -3.78 -9.17 7.75
CA LEU A 296 -4.59 -9.90 6.79
C LEU A 296 -4.66 -11.38 7.17
N PHE A 297 -3.52 -12.07 7.26
CA PHE A 297 -3.48 -13.48 7.64
C PHE A 297 -4.11 -13.73 9.01
N GLY A 298 -3.89 -12.84 9.98
CA GLY A 298 -4.53 -12.89 11.28
C GLY A 298 -6.06 -12.80 11.19
N GLY A 299 -6.57 -11.86 10.40
CA GLY A 299 -8.01 -11.68 10.18
C GLY A 299 -8.66 -12.80 9.36
N LEU A 300 -7.90 -13.51 8.53
CA LEU A 300 -8.37 -14.66 7.76
C LEU A 300 -8.34 -15.98 8.55
N ILE A 301 -7.35 -16.17 9.42
CA ILE A 301 -7.20 -17.38 10.25
C ILE A 301 -8.13 -17.33 11.47
N ALA A 302 -8.55 -16.13 11.90
CA ALA A 302 -9.44 -15.93 13.03
C ALA A 302 -10.81 -16.59 12.79
N LYS A 303 -11.17 -17.53 13.66
CA LYS A 303 -12.47 -18.23 13.61
C LYS A 303 -13.50 -17.48 14.44
N PRO A 304 -14.76 -17.34 13.98
CA PRO A 304 -15.82 -16.74 14.78
C PRO A 304 -16.00 -17.53 16.07
N LEU A 305 -16.07 -16.83 17.20
CA LEU A 305 -16.25 -17.44 18.51
C LEU A 305 -17.70 -17.95 18.65
N PRO A 306 -17.94 -19.16 19.19
CA PRO A 306 -19.28 -19.74 19.27
C PRO A 306 -20.29 -18.96 20.12
N ASN A 307 -19.83 -18.06 21.00
CA ASN A 307 -20.70 -17.29 21.90
C ASN A 307 -20.96 -15.83 21.43
N ASP A 308 -20.21 -15.30 20.46
CA ASP A 308 -20.42 -13.96 19.88
C ASP A 308 -20.04 -13.94 18.39
N PRO A 309 -21.01 -13.79 17.46
CA PRO A 309 -20.74 -13.82 16.01
C PRO A 309 -19.93 -12.61 15.51
N THR A 310 -19.72 -11.59 16.35
CA THR A 310 -18.99 -10.37 16.02
C THR A 310 -17.51 -10.46 16.33
N THR A 311 -17.05 -11.46 17.10
CA THR A 311 -15.65 -11.58 17.52
C THR A 311 -15.02 -12.84 16.95
N SER A 312 -14.09 -12.68 16.01
CA SER A 312 -13.28 -13.78 15.47
C SER A 312 -11.94 -13.84 16.19
N CYS A 313 -11.62 -14.96 16.82
CA CYS A 313 -10.36 -15.16 17.53
C CYS A 313 -9.48 -16.21 16.83
N GLY A 314 -8.19 -15.94 16.76
CA GLY A 314 -7.17 -16.87 16.30
C GLY A 314 -5.88 -16.75 17.12
N LEU A 315 -4.86 -17.55 16.77
CA LEU A 315 -3.55 -17.55 17.44
C LEU A 315 -2.86 -16.16 17.40
N LEU A 316 -3.15 -15.37 16.37
CA LEU A 316 -2.56 -14.05 16.14
C LEU A 316 -3.35 -12.90 16.80
N GLY A 317 -4.59 -13.14 17.23
CA GLY A 317 -5.43 -12.17 17.94
C GLY A 317 -6.93 -12.34 17.73
N CYS A 318 -7.71 -11.61 18.52
CA CYS A 318 -9.15 -11.46 18.37
C CYS A 318 -9.49 -10.15 17.67
N PHE A 319 -10.38 -10.25 16.69
CA PHE A 319 -10.89 -9.14 15.91
C PHE A 319 -12.38 -9.00 16.13
N THR A 320 -12.87 -7.77 16.33
CA THR A 320 -14.30 -7.49 16.31
C THR A 320 -14.73 -6.86 15.00
N GLN A 321 -15.89 -7.28 14.53
CA GLN A 321 -16.58 -6.69 13.40
C GLN A 321 -17.34 -5.44 13.88
N THR A 322 -16.79 -4.26 13.58
CA THR A 322 -17.52 -2.99 13.67
C THR A 322 -17.79 -2.45 12.25
N GLN A 323 -18.79 -1.59 12.07
CA GLN A 323 -19.13 -0.97 10.77
C GLN A 323 -17.96 -0.23 10.10
N SER A 324 -16.88 0.07 10.84
CA SER A 324 -15.64 0.71 10.39
C SER A 324 -14.50 -0.28 10.08
N GLY A 325 -14.79 -1.57 10.00
CA GLY A 325 -13.84 -2.65 9.70
C GLY A 325 -13.51 -3.54 10.90
N ASN A 326 -12.68 -4.56 10.65
CA ASN A 326 -12.29 -5.55 11.65
C ASN A 326 -11.20 -4.94 12.54
N GLN A 327 -11.57 -4.44 13.73
CA GLN A 327 -10.59 -3.89 14.65
C GLN A 327 -10.04 -5.02 15.53
N PRO A 328 -8.71 -5.20 15.63
CA PRO A 328 -8.17 -6.09 16.64
C PRO A 328 -8.55 -5.52 18.02
N ILE A 329 -9.10 -6.35 18.91
CA ILE A 329 -9.37 -5.98 20.31
C ILE A 329 -8.23 -6.49 21.21
N SER A 330 -7.72 -7.69 20.92
CA SER A 330 -6.73 -8.36 21.76
C SER A 330 -5.80 -9.26 20.94
N GLY A 331 -4.58 -9.49 21.43
CA GLY A 331 -3.59 -10.37 20.80
C GLY A 331 -2.35 -9.66 20.26
N LEU A 332 -1.47 -10.41 19.59
CA LEU A 332 -0.22 -9.88 19.03
C LEU A 332 -0.50 -8.80 17.97
N VAL A 333 -1.50 -9.04 17.11
CA VAL A 333 -1.92 -8.08 16.08
C VAL A 333 -2.47 -6.79 16.67
N TYR A 334 -3.03 -6.79 17.88
CA TYR A 334 -3.49 -5.56 18.54
C TYR A 334 -2.33 -4.60 18.84
N TYR A 335 -1.18 -5.12 19.27
CA TYR A 335 0.00 -4.31 19.57
C TYR A 335 0.80 -3.92 18.32
N LEU A 336 0.71 -4.73 17.27
CA LEU A 336 1.38 -4.47 16.00
C LEU A 336 0.58 -3.56 15.05
N ALA A 337 -0.74 -3.53 15.18
CA ALA A 337 -1.61 -2.74 14.31
C ALA A 337 -1.61 -1.26 14.67
N SER A 338 -1.57 -0.40 13.65
CA SER A 338 -1.63 1.06 13.82
C SER A 338 -2.85 1.46 14.66
N PRO A 339 -2.69 2.25 15.73
CA PRO A 339 -3.82 2.85 16.43
C PRO A 339 -4.54 3.81 15.47
N LYS A 340 -5.86 3.66 15.34
CA LYS A 340 -6.69 4.41 14.38
C LYS A 340 -7.38 5.65 14.98
N THR A 341 -7.00 6.05 16.18
CA THR A 341 -7.69 7.15 16.87
C THR A 341 -6.95 8.48 16.76
N ASN A 342 -7.72 9.56 16.78
CA ASN A 342 -7.19 10.91 16.82
C ASN A 342 -6.73 11.18 18.26
N ILE A 343 -5.46 10.89 18.56
CA ILE A 343 -4.86 11.08 19.89
C ILE A 343 -5.20 12.44 20.48
N ILE A 344 -5.16 13.49 19.67
CA ILE A 344 -5.45 14.87 20.09
C ILE A 344 -6.91 15.01 20.55
N VAL A 345 -7.86 14.37 19.86
CA VAL A 345 -9.29 14.42 20.20
C VAL A 345 -9.60 13.55 21.42
N ASP A 346 -8.99 12.37 21.53
CA ASP A 346 -9.19 11.48 22.68
C ASP A 346 -8.57 12.05 23.97
N VAL A 347 -7.46 12.79 23.84
CA VAL A 347 -6.86 13.55 24.94
C VAL A 347 -7.79 14.68 25.39
N ILE A 348 -8.47 15.35 24.45
CA ILE A 348 -9.47 16.39 24.76
C ILE A 348 -10.76 15.77 25.33
N GLY A 349 -11.14 14.57 24.91
CA GLY A 349 -12.32 13.82 25.37
C GLY A 349 -12.14 13.06 26.69
N GLY A 350 -10.92 13.02 27.25
CA GLY A 350 -10.65 12.47 28.58
C GLY A 350 -10.66 10.93 28.69
N THR A 351 -10.75 10.19 27.59
CA THR A 351 -10.83 8.71 27.57
C THR A 351 -9.46 8.05 27.36
N ILE A 352 -8.41 8.57 28.00
CA ILE A 352 -7.08 7.95 27.95
C ILE A 352 -7.05 6.76 28.91
N THR A 353 -7.25 5.55 28.40
CA THR A 353 -6.96 4.34 29.19
C THR A 353 -5.47 4.00 29.12
N THR A 354 -4.87 3.60 30.24
CA THR A 354 -3.44 3.22 30.36
C THR A 354 -3.00 2.16 29.33
N GLN A 355 -3.92 1.28 28.91
CA GLN A 355 -3.67 0.28 27.87
C GLN A 355 -3.37 0.88 26.49
N TYR A 356 -3.90 2.06 26.15
CA TYR A 356 -3.65 2.71 24.86
C TYR A 356 -2.26 3.32 24.77
N ILE A 357 -1.78 3.93 25.86
CA ILE A 357 -0.41 4.50 25.91
C ILE A 357 0.62 3.38 25.70
N THR A 358 0.44 2.26 26.41
CA THR A 358 1.30 1.08 26.26
C THR A 358 1.31 0.57 24.82
N ARG A 359 0.14 0.54 24.15
CA ARG A 359 0.04 0.15 22.75
C ARG A 359 0.85 1.06 21.82
N ILE A 360 0.75 2.38 21.99
CA ILE A 360 1.47 3.35 21.15
C ILE A 360 2.99 3.19 21.30
N ILE A 361 3.46 3.01 22.53
CA ILE A 361 4.89 2.82 22.82
C ILE A 361 5.40 1.53 22.18
N ILE A 362 4.69 0.41 22.39
CA ILE A 362 5.08 -0.89 21.82
C ILE A 362 5.10 -0.82 20.29
N TYR A 363 4.05 -0.26 19.68
CA TYR A 363 3.97 -0.09 18.23
C TYR A 363 5.13 0.75 17.68
N THR A 364 5.44 1.88 18.33
CA THR A 364 6.53 2.78 17.90
C THR A 364 7.89 2.09 17.99
N ILE A 365 8.18 1.42 19.10
CA ILE A 365 9.44 0.69 19.29
C ILE A 365 9.57 -0.43 18.26
N PHE A 366 8.50 -1.20 18.05
CA PHE A 366 8.48 -2.29 17.08
C PHE A 366 8.71 -1.79 15.65
N LEU A 367 7.98 -0.74 15.24
CA LEU A 367 8.08 -0.17 13.89
C LEU A 367 9.50 0.39 13.65
N VAL A 368 10.05 1.15 14.59
CA VAL A 368 11.41 1.69 14.48
C VAL A 368 12.44 0.56 14.38
N SER A 369 12.32 -0.47 15.23
CA SER A 369 13.22 -1.63 15.19
C SER A 369 13.17 -2.36 13.84
N MET A 370 11.97 -2.56 13.28
CA MET A 370 11.82 -3.20 11.97
C MET A 370 12.36 -2.33 10.85
N CYS A 371 12.12 -1.02 10.87
CA CYS A 371 12.67 -0.09 9.88
C CYS A 371 14.20 -0.07 9.91
N VAL A 372 14.83 -0.15 11.09
CA VAL A 372 16.30 -0.24 11.21
C VAL A 372 16.81 -1.55 10.60
N LEU A 373 16.19 -2.69 10.94
CA LEU A 373 16.58 -3.99 10.39
C LEU A 373 16.48 -4.01 8.86
N PHE A 374 15.34 -3.59 8.32
CA PHE A 374 15.14 -3.53 6.87
C PHE A 374 16.07 -2.51 6.19
N SER A 375 16.41 -1.41 6.86
CA SER A 375 17.36 -0.44 6.33
C SER A 375 18.76 -1.04 6.19
N VAL A 376 19.26 -1.73 7.21
CA VAL A 376 20.57 -2.40 7.16
C VAL A 376 20.59 -3.46 6.07
N PHE A 377 19.54 -4.29 6.02
CA PHE A 377 19.40 -5.31 4.97
C PHE A 377 19.35 -4.69 3.56
N TRP A 378 18.67 -3.55 3.41
CA TRP A 378 18.60 -2.86 2.12
C TRP A 378 19.97 -2.36 1.65
N VAL A 379 20.80 -1.83 2.55
CA VAL A 379 22.15 -1.37 2.21
C VAL A 379 23.01 -2.53 1.71
N SER A 380 22.99 -3.66 2.43
CA SER A 380 23.80 -4.84 2.07
C SER A 380 23.35 -5.50 0.76
N THR A 381 22.05 -5.45 0.44
CA THR A 381 21.50 -6.05 -0.80
C THR A 381 21.68 -5.19 -2.03
N SER A 382 21.64 -3.86 -1.87
CA SER A 382 21.64 -2.92 -2.98
C SER A 382 23.03 -2.67 -3.57
N GLY A 383 24.07 -3.31 -3.02
CA GLY A 383 25.47 -3.03 -3.38
C GLY A 383 25.88 -1.59 -3.06
N MET A 384 25.18 -0.96 -2.12
CA MET A 384 25.48 0.36 -1.57
C MET A 384 26.35 0.24 -0.31
N ASP A 385 26.97 -0.92 -0.13
CA ASP A 385 27.86 -1.21 0.98
C ASP A 385 29.16 -0.42 0.84
N SER A 386 29.83 -0.17 1.96
CA SER A 386 31.07 0.60 1.98
C SER A 386 32.31 -0.16 1.47
N GLU A 387 32.15 -1.45 1.15
CA GLU A 387 33.18 -2.32 0.55
C GLU A 387 33.07 -2.30 -0.98
#